data_AF-A0A380VAB2-F1
#
_entry.id   AF-A0A380VAB2-F1
#
_cell.length_a   1.000
_cell.length_b   1.000
_cell.length_c   1.000
_cell.angle_alpha   90.00
_cell.angle_beta   90.00
_cell.angle_gamma   90.00
#
_symmetry.space_group_name_H-M   'P 1'
#
loop_
_entity.id
_entity.type
_entity.pdbx_description
1 polymer ?
#
loop_
_entity_poly.entity_id
_entity_poly.type
_entity_poly.pdbx_seq_one_letter_code
_entity_poly.pdbx_strand_id
1 'polypeptide(L)'
;MQINNNAKPNNNPHRKNTLKNQSDVRFETSQEPTALFPQNENPCFNIYKISLLDYSTDNNFSLSQFSLELNKSVKDLKIKLPLCISTDGINVLVKTIQNKIIEKGYVTTRVVVPEKILPMVNLI
;
A
#
# COMPACT_ATOMS: atom_id res chain seq x y z
N MET A 1 16.92 48.02 -65.40
CA MET A 1 16.44 46.63 -65.23
C MET A 1 15.39 46.62 -64.14
N GLN A 2 14.40 45.76 -64.34
CA GLN A 2 13.05 45.80 -63.79
C GLN A 2 12.98 45.17 -62.38
N ILE A 3 12.30 45.88 -61.45
CA ILE A 3 11.30 45.43 -60.41
C ILE A 3 11.62 44.21 -59.52
N ASN A 4 11.28 44.14 -58.21
CA ASN A 4 10.18 44.80 -57.50
C ASN A 4 10.36 44.72 -55.97
N ASN A 5 9.80 45.74 -55.31
CA ASN A 5 9.56 45.81 -53.88
C ASN A 5 8.53 44.78 -53.42
N ASN A 6 8.69 44.27 -52.20
CA ASN A 6 7.56 44.06 -51.27
C ASN A 6 8.06 44.16 -49.84
N ALA A 7 7.65 45.23 -49.17
CA ALA A 7 7.84 45.46 -47.75
C ALA A 7 6.68 44.87 -46.93
N LYS A 8 6.98 44.63 -45.63
CA LYS A 8 6.11 44.61 -44.43
C LYS A 8 5.75 43.22 -43.85
N PRO A 9 5.48 43.07 -42.53
CA PRO A 9 6.06 43.64 -41.28
C PRO A 9 6.78 42.54 -40.44
N ASN A 10 7.82 42.81 -39.64
CA ASN A 10 7.82 43.31 -38.24
C ASN A 10 7.24 42.36 -37.14
N ASN A 11 8.03 42.30 -36.06
CA ASN A 11 7.74 41.96 -34.65
C ASN A 11 7.70 40.48 -34.20
N ASN A 12 8.77 39.97 -33.58
CA ASN A 12 9.18 40.06 -32.16
C ASN A 12 8.68 38.83 -31.34
N PRO A 13 9.17 38.62 -30.10
CA PRO A 13 9.90 37.46 -29.63
C PRO A 13 8.96 36.45 -28.93
N HIS A 14 9.52 35.40 -28.33
CA HIS A 14 8.84 34.30 -27.62
C HIS A 14 8.38 33.14 -28.50
N ARG A 15 9.29 32.17 -28.61
CA ARG A 15 8.96 30.75 -28.79
C ARG A 15 7.97 30.38 -27.69
N LYS A 16 6.66 30.38 -28.01
CA LYS A 16 5.61 29.78 -27.18
C LYS A 16 5.92 28.28 -27.10
N ASN A 17 6.71 27.92 -26.11
CA ASN A 17 6.81 26.53 -25.68
C ASN A 17 5.49 26.27 -24.95
N THR A 18 4.50 25.77 -25.69
CA THR A 18 3.23 25.32 -25.13
C THR A 18 3.54 24.27 -24.09
N LEU A 19 3.46 24.65 -22.81
CA LEU A 19 3.44 23.69 -21.71
C LEU A 19 2.18 22.86 -21.90
N LYS A 20 2.33 21.69 -22.53
CA LYS A 20 1.28 20.69 -22.58
C LYS A 20 1.07 20.26 -21.13
N ASN A 21 0.03 20.82 -20.51
CA ASN A 21 -0.35 20.53 -19.14
C ASN A 21 -0.94 19.12 -19.11
N GLN A 22 -0.10 18.10 -19.24
CA GLN A 22 -0.48 16.70 -19.19
C GLN A 22 0.34 16.03 -18.11
N SER A 23 -0.15 16.13 -16.88
CA SER A 23 0.08 15.08 -15.90
C SER A 23 -1.00 15.16 -14.84
N ASP A 24 -2.27 15.04 -15.25
CA ASP A 24 -3.25 14.48 -14.33
C ASP A 24 -2.91 12.97 -14.24
N VAL A 25 -1.95 12.64 -13.37
CA VAL A 25 -1.59 11.27 -13.05
C VAL A 25 -2.70 10.75 -12.16
N ARG A 26 -3.81 10.33 -12.79
CA ARG A 26 -4.86 9.61 -12.08
C ARG A 26 -4.27 8.25 -11.73
N PHE A 27 -4.08 8.02 -10.43
CA PHE A 27 -3.84 6.68 -9.91
C PHE A 27 -5.07 5.85 -10.28
N GLU A 28 -4.95 4.98 -11.28
CA GLU A 28 -5.95 3.94 -11.50
C GLU A 28 -5.95 3.08 -10.25
N THR A 29 -6.93 3.33 -9.38
CA THR A 29 -7.21 2.42 -8.28
C THR A 29 -7.91 1.24 -8.93
N SER A 30 -7.12 0.32 -9.49
CA SER A 30 -7.63 -1.01 -9.83
C SER A 30 -8.21 -1.55 -8.52
N GLN A 31 -9.54 -1.64 -8.46
CA GLN A 31 -10.22 -2.36 -7.39
C GLN A 31 -9.83 -3.81 -7.57
N GLU A 32 -8.70 -4.17 -6.96
CA GLU A 32 -8.25 -5.55 -6.88
C GLU A 32 -9.43 -6.36 -6.34
N PRO A 33 -9.82 -7.46 -7.01
CA PRO A 33 -10.92 -8.30 -6.56
C PRO A 33 -10.70 -8.65 -5.10
N THR A 34 -11.78 -8.67 -4.30
CA THR A 34 -11.75 -8.98 -2.87
C THR A 34 -10.82 -10.17 -2.64
N ALA A 35 -9.64 -9.91 -2.06
CA ALA A 35 -8.58 -10.91 -2.00
C ALA A 35 -9.11 -12.13 -1.24
N LEU A 36 -9.22 -13.26 -1.92
CA LEU A 36 -9.59 -14.51 -1.28
C LEU A 36 -8.38 -15.01 -0.47
N PHE A 37 -8.63 -15.49 0.75
CA PHE A 37 -7.57 -16.08 1.55
C PHE A 37 -7.14 -17.42 0.91
N PRO A 38 -5.84 -17.66 0.69
CA PRO A 38 -5.33 -18.91 0.11
C PRO A 38 -5.82 -20.15 0.86
N GLN A 39 -6.00 -21.25 0.14
CA GLN A 39 -6.42 -22.54 0.68
C GLN A 39 -5.30 -23.57 0.51
N ASN A 40 -5.28 -24.60 1.37
CA ASN A 40 -4.32 -25.71 1.31
C ASN A 40 -2.84 -25.25 1.31
N GLU A 41 -2.52 -24.32 2.20
CA GLU A 41 -1.18 -23.74 2.31
C GLU A 41 -0.14 -24.76 2.80
N ASN A 42 0.90 -25.03 2.02
CA ASN A 42 2.03 -25.87 2.43
C ASN A 42 3.30 -25.54 1.60
N PRO A 43 4.49 -25.41 2.21
CA PRO A 43 4.77 -25.43 3.65
C PRO A 43 4.15 -24.22 4.38
N CYS A 44 3.76 -24.39 5.66
CA CYS A 44 3.08 -23.36 6.43
C CYS A 44 3.51 -23.32 7.90
N PHE A 45 3.20 -22.21 8.58
CA PHE A 45 3.46 -21.98 10.00
C PHE A 45 2.16 -22.03 10.80
N ASN A 46 2.17 -22.70 11.96
CA ASN A 46 1.03 -22.68 12.88
C ASN A 46 0.96 -21.34 13.61
N ILE A 47 -0.04 -20.54 13.27
CA ILE A 47 -0.29 -19.23 13.89
C ILE A 47 -1.43 -19.36 14.89
N TYR A 48 -1.18 -18.91 16.12
CA TYR A 48 -2.15 -18.92 17.22
C TYR A 48 -2.68 -17.52 17.57
N LYS A 49 -1.87 -16.49 17.29
CA LYS A 49 -2.21 -15.10 17.56
C LYS A 49 -1.61 -14.22 16.47
N ILE A 50 -2.39 -13.22 16.06
CA ILE A 50 -1.95 -12.15 15.17
C ILE A 50 -2.17 -10.84 15.92
N SER A 51 -1.19 -9.95 15.90
CA SER A 51 -1.27 -8.65 16.55
C SER A 51 -0.52 -7.63 15.71
N LEU A 52 -1.02 -6.40 15.70
CA LEU A 52 -0.38 -5.28 15.04
C LEU A 52 0.28 -4.42 16.11
N LEU A 53 1.59 -4.24 15.99
CA LEU A 53 2.43 -3.51 16.92
C LEU A 53 3.02 -2.31 16.20
N ASP A 54 3.15 -1.18 16.90
CA ASP A 54 3.87 -0.03 16.36
C ASP A 54 5.38 -0.30 16.33
N TYR A 55 6.06 0.29 15.35
CA TYR A 55 7.50 0.16 15.21
C TYR A 55 8.21 0.89 16.36
N SER A 56 9.18 0.23 16.99
CA SER A 56 9.93 0.75 18.13
C SER A 56 11.38 0.33 18.03
N THR A 57 12.31 1.27 18.23
CA THR A 57 13.76 1.00 18.23
C THR A 57 14.23 0.37 19.54
N ASP A 58 13.45 0.52 20.61
CA ASP A 58 13.87 0.19 21.96
C ASP A 58 13.25 -1.14 22.44
N ASN A 59 12.76 -1.96 21.50
CA ASN A 59 12.00 -3.20 21.75
C ASN A 59 10.73 -3.04 22.62
N ASN A 60 10.33 -1.81 22.90
CA ASN A 60 9.08 -1.48 23.58
C ASN A 60 7.95 -1.46 22.55
N PHE A 61 7.40 -2.64 22.27
CA PHE A 61 6.30 -2.78 21.34
C PHE A 61 4.96 -2.45 22.01
N SER A 62 4.28 -1.45 21.47
CA SER A 62 2.92 -1.09 21.87
C SER A 62 1.92 -1.62 20.86
N LEU A 63 0.71 -1.94 21.33
CA LEU A 63 -0.41 -2.26 20.43
C LEU A 63 -0.68 -1.06 19.52
N SER A 64 -0.76 -1.32 18.22
CA SER A 64 -0.98 -0.27 17.25
C SER A 64 -2.39 0.29 17.33
N GLN A 65 -2.52 1.60 17.08
CA GLN A 65 -3.80 2.28 16.87
C GLN A 65 -4.63 1.68 15.72
N PHE A 66 -4.00 0.93 14.80
CA PHE A 66 -4.65 0.27 13.67
C PHE A 66 -5.17 -1.14 13.98
N SER A 67 -5.24 -1.53 15.25
CA SER A 67 -5.76 -2.84 15.68
C SER A 67 -7.18 -3.14 15.18
N LEU A 68 -8.03 -2.11 15.03
CA LEU A 68 -9.36 -2.26 14.45
C LEU A 68 -9.31 -2.65 12.96
N GLU A 69 -8.36 -2.11 12.21
CA GLU A 69 -8.18 -2.44 10.79
C GLU A 69 -7.72 -3.88 10.63
N LEU A 70 -6.82 -4.36 11.51
CA LEU A 70 -6.48 -5.78 11.60
C LEU A 70 -7.71 -6.65 11.83
N ASN A 71 -8.54 -6.32 12.82
CA ASN A 71 -9.74 -7.12 13.13
C ASN A 71 -10.72 -7.19 11.96
N LYS A 72 -10.91 -6.07 11.24
CA LYS A 72 -11.72 -6.03 10.02
C LYS A 72 -11.12 -6.93 8.93
N SER A 73 -9.81 -6.86 8.69
CA SER A 73 -9.14 -7.71 7.70
C SER A 73 -9.26 -9.20 8.01
N VAL A 74 -9.07 -9.59 9.27
CA VAL A 74 -9.25 -10.98 9.74
C VAL A 74 -10.68 -11.46 9.47
N LYS A 75 -11.67 -10.61 9.73
CA LYS A 75 -13.09 -10.92 9.48
C LYS A 75 -13.40 -11.05 7.98
N ASP A 76 -12.90 -10.14 7.16
CA ASP A 76 -13.14 -10.12 5.71
C ASP A 76 -12.53 -11.36 5.03
N LEU A 77 -11.32 -11.74 5.46
CA LEU A 77 -10.62 -12.94 5.01
C LEU A 77 -11.14 -14.23 5.66
N LYS A 78 -12.10 -14.13 6.60
CA LYS A 78 -12.69 -15.24 7.35
C LYS A 78 -11.66 -16.11 8.07
N ILE A 79 -10.55 -15.51 8.50
CA ILE A 79 -9.47 -16.20 9.22
C ILE A 79 -9.98 -16.60 10.61
N LYS A 80 -9.77 -17.87 10.99
CA LYS A 80 -10.07 -18.40 12.32
C LYS A 80 -8.82 -19.05 12.87
N LEU A 81 -8.35 -18.60 14.03
CA LEU A 81 -7.15 -19.15 14.69
C LEU A 81 -7.54 -20.30 15.65
N PRO A 82 -6.66 -21.30 15.87
CA PRO A 82 -5.36 -21.46 15.23
C PRO A 82 -5.48 -21.88 13.75
N LEU A 83 -4.57 -21.41 12.92
CA LEU A 83 -4.54 -21.70 11.47
C LEU A 83 -3.09 -21.90 11.01
N CYS A 84 -2.89 -22.81 10.04
CA CYS A 84 -1.60 -22.91 9.34
C CYS A 84 -1.58 -21.92 8.17
N ILE A 85 -0.60 -21.02 8.16
CA ILE A 85 -0.50 -19.94 7.16
C ILE A 85 0.87 -19.98 6.47
N SER A 86 0.91 -19.91 5.15
CA SER A 86 2.17 -19.77 4.39
C SER A 86 2.53 -18.31 4.16
N THR A 87 3.62 -18.05 3.44
CA THR A 87 4.01 -16.69 3.04
C THR A 87 2.93 -16.00 2.22
N ASP A 88 2.17 -16.74 1.42
CA ASP A 88 1.14 -16.17 0.56
C ASP A 88 -0.06 -15.67 1.37
N GLY A 89 -0.55 -16.48 2.32
CA GLY A 89 -1.59 -16.07 3.26
C GLY A 89 -1.17 -14.86 4.12
N ILE A 90 0.09 -14.81 4.55
CA ILE A 90 0.66 -13.65 5.26
C ILE A 90 0.63 -12.41 4.36
N ASN A 91 1.07 -12.52 3.10
CA ASN A 91 1.09 -11.40 2.16
C ASN A 91 -0.32 -10.86 1.86
N VAL A 92 -1.30 -11.75 1.67
CA VAL A 92 -2.71 -11.38 1.50
C VAL A 92 -3.23 -10.62 2.72
N LEU A 93 -2.94 -11.12 3.93
CA LEU A 93 -3.35 -10.48 5.18
C LEU A 93 -2.72 -9.08 5.30
N VAL A 94 -1.40 -8.95 5.12
CA VAL A 94 -0.67 -7.67 5.20
C VAL A 94 -1.22 -6.66 4.20
N LYS A 95 -1.42 -7.07 2.94
CA LYS A 95 -1.99 -6.21 1.89
C LYS A 95 -3.40 -5.75 2.25
N THR A 96 -4.23 -6.64 2.80
CA THR A 96 -5.60 -6.31 3.23
C THR A 96 -5.59 -5.27 4.36
N ILE A 97 -4.74 -5.46 5.39
CA ILE A 97 -4.58 -4.47 6.48
C ILE A 97 -4.09 -3.13 5.94
N GLN A 98 -3.05 -3.15 5.10
CA GLN A 98 -2.48 -1.96 4.47
C GLN A 98 -3.55 -1.16 3.72
N ASN A 99 -4.36 -1.83 2.91
CA ASN A 99 -5.42 -1.18 2.14
C ASN A 99 -6.46 -0.52 3.06
N LYS A 100 -6.85 -1.17 4.16
CA LYS A 100 -7.77 -0.56 5.14
C LYS A 100 -7.18 0.66 5.86
N ILE A 101 -5.87 0.65 6.12
CA ILE A 101 -5.17 1.81 6.69
C ILE A 101 -5.16 2.96 5.68
N ILE A 102 -4.92 2.67 4.39
CA ILE A 102 -4.98 3.64 3.29
C ILE A 102 -6.40 4.21 3.13
N GLU A 103 -7.44 3.39 3.20
CA GLU A 103 -8.86 3.81 3.12
C GLU A 103 -9.23 4.81 4.23
N LYS A 104 -8.52 4.80 5.37
CA LYS A 104 -8.68 5.78 6.45
C LYS A 104 -7.85 7.07 6.26
N GLY A 105 -7.12 7.20 5.15
CA GLY A 105 -6.32 8.37 4.80
C GLY A 105 -4.84 8.29 5.16
N TYR A 106 -4.37 7.18 5.73
CA TYR A 106 -2.97 6.99 6.14
C TYR A 106 -2.11 6.43 5.00
N VAL A 107 -1.93 7.22 3.95
CA VAL A 107 -1.31 6.76 2.68
C VAL A 107 0.20 6.49 2.77
N THR A 108 0.90 7.04 3.76
CA THR A 108 2.35 6.86 3.96
C THR A 108 2.70 5.80 5.02
N THR A 109 1.70 5.20 5.67
CA THR A 109 1.92 4.14 6.66
C THR A 109 2.25 2.83 5.96
N ARG A 110 3.09 1.98 6.56
CA ARG A 110 3.41 0.64 6.03
C ARG A 110 3.27 -0.43 7.11
N VAL A 111 2.59 -1.53 6.77
CA VAL A 111 2.53 -2.75 7.59
C VAL A 111 3.65 -3.68 7.15
N VAL A 112 4.44 -4.16 8.11
CA VAL A 112 5.59 -5.03 7.86
C VAL A 112 5.52 -6.24 8.80
N VAL A 113 5.93 -7.40 8.30
CA VAL A 113 6.09 -8.62 9.11
C VAL A 113 7.55 -8.69 9.53
N PRO A 114 7.85 -8.83 10.84
CA PRO A 114 9.23 -8.96 11.30
C PRO A 114 9.84 -10.26 10.75
N GLU A 115 11.14 -10.23 10.48
CA GLU A 115 11.90 -11.41 10.00
C GLU A 115 11.77 -12.61 10.95
N LYS A 116 11.65 -12.33 12.25
CA LYS A 116 11.47 -13.33 13.28
C LYS A 116 10.02 -13.34 13.77
N ILE A 117 9.37 -14.51 13.72
CA ILE A 117 8.13 -14.76 14.46
C ILE A 117 8.47 -14.66 15.95
N LEU A 118 7.92 -13.65 16.61
CA LEU A 118 8.12 -13.46 18.05
C LEU A 118 7.35 -14.56 18.78
N PRO A 119 8.01 -15.41 19.59
CA PRO A 119 7.29 -16.30 20.49
C PRO A 119 6.43 -15.43 21.41
N MET A 120 5.23 -15.89 21.76
CA MET A 120 4.42 -15.23 22.79
C MET A 120 5.29 -15.07 24.04
N VAL A 121 5.69 -13.84 24.34
CA VAL A 121 6.35 -13.52 25.60
C VAL A 121 5.26 -13.56 26.67
N ASN A 122 5.16 -14.67 27.38
CA ASN A 122 4.46 -14.73 28.65
C ASN A 122 5.44 -14.22 29.71
N LEU A 123 5.33 -12.95 30.09
CA LEU A 123 5.94 -12.41 31.30
C LEU A 123 4.92 -12.53 32.42
N ILE A 124 4.90 -13.66 33.11
CA ILE A 124 4.40 -13.79 34.50
C ILE A 124 5.24 -14.85 35.20
#